data_AF-A0A139XTQ2-F1
#
_entry.id   AF-A0A139XTQ2-F1
#
_cell.length_a   1.000
_cell.length_b   1.000
_cell.length_c   1.000
_cell.angle_alpha   90.00
_cell.angle_beta   90.00
_cell.angle_gamma   90.00
#
_symmetry.space_group_name_H-M   'P 1'
#
loop_
_entity.id
_entity.type
_entity.pdbx_description
1 polymer ?
#
loop_
_entity_poly.entity_id
_entity_poly.type
_entity_poly.pdbx_seq_one_letter_code
_entity_poly.pdbx_strand_id
1 'polypeptide(L)' 'MQPENILLLDDILIPVSAPRPSSSSSKGRYLRPAQVGVKIIDFGSATFEDDYHSSLINTRQYRAPEVIL' A
#
# COMPACT_ATOMS: atom_id res chain seq x y z
N MET A 1 3.99 -4.17 6.91
CA MET A 1 3.35 -3.00 6.25
C MET A 1 2.70 -3.44 4.96
N GLN A 2 1.39 -3.24 4.82
CA GLN A 2 0.57 -3.71 3.69
C GLN A 2 -0.12 -2.53 2.99
N PRO A 3 -0.53 -2.67 1.72
CA PRO A 3 -1.29 -1.64 1.01
C PRO A 3 -2.60 -1.26 1.71
N GLU A 4 -3.25 -2.19 2.41
CA GLU A 4 -4.47 -1.92 3.18
C GLU A 4 -4.26 -0.94 4.35
N ASN A 5 -3.01 -0.72 4.78
CA ASN A 5 -2.67 0.18 5.88
C ASN A 5 -2.33 1.60 5.40
N ILE A 6 -2.57 1.90 4.11
CA ILE A 6 -2.34 3.21 3.50
C ILE A 6 -3.67 3.74 2.96
N LEU A 7 -4.20 4.77 3.61
CA LEU A 7 -5.45 5.43 3.22
C LEU A 7 -5.17 6.67 2.39
N LEU A 8 -5.92 6.88 1.30
CA LEU A 8 -5.93 8.15 0.58
C LEU A 8 -6.61 9.22 1.44
N LEU A 9 -6.02 10.42 1.51
CA LEU A 9 -6.61 11.54 2.25
C LEU A 9 -7.87 12.11 1.58
N ASP A 10 -8.03 11.85 0.28
CA ASP A 10 -9.11 12.32 -0.56
C ASP A 10 -9.59 11.17 -1.45
N ASP A 11 -10.89 11.05 -1.65
CA ASP A 11 -11.54 10.01 -2.46
C ASP A 11 -11.83 10.47 -3.91
N ILE A 12 -11.49 11.71 -4.25
CA ILE A 12 -11.67 12.23 -5.61
C ILE A 12 -10.73 11.51 -6.59
N LEU A 13 -11.34 10.84 -7.56
CA LEU A 13 -10.66 10.11 -8.63
C LEU A 13 -10.86 10.80 -9.99
N ILE A 14 -9.76 11.03 -10.70
CA ILE A 14 -9.73 11.60 -12.06
C ILE A 14 -9.46 10.51 -13.12
N PRO A 15 -10.23 10.46 -14.22
CA PRO A 15 -9.94 9.58 -15.34
C PRO A 15 -8.63 9.97 -16.04
N VAL A 16 -7.78 8.98 -16.31
CA VAL A 16 -6.50 9.17 -17.01
C VAL A 16 -6.33 8.16 -18.12
N SER A 17 -5.46 8.48 -19.08
CA SER A 17 -5.02 7.51 -20.08
C SER A 17 -4.21 6.40 -19.42
N ALA A 18 -4.28 5.20 -20.02
CA ALA A 18 -3.48 4.07 -19.59
C ALA A 18 -1.99 4.45 -19.58
N PRO A 19 -1.24 4.19 -18.48
CA PRO A 19 0.18 4.51 -18.40
C PRO A 19 1.04 3.65 -19.35
N ARG A 20 0.48 2.54 -19.89
CA ARG A 20 1.10 1.77 -20.97
C ARG A 20 0.13 1.66 -22.15
N PRO A 21 0.54 2.06 -23.36
CA PRO A 21 -0.24 1.79 -24.56
C PRO A 21 -0.18 0.29 -24.85
N SER A 22 -1.24 -0.44 -24.52
CA SER A 22 -1.42 -1.84 -24.93
C SER A 22 -1.85 -1.88 -26.39
N SER A 23 -1.21 -2.72 -27.20
CA SER A 23 -1.62 -3.01 -28.60
C SER A 23 -2.99 -3.71 -28.68
N SER A 24 -3.45 -4.27 -27.56
CA SER A 24 -4.79 -4.82 -27.38
C SER A 24 -5.59 -3.84 -26.53
N SER A 25 -6.54 -3.16 -27.16
CA SER A 25 -7.40 -2.15 -26.55
C SER A 25 -8.37 -2.75 -25.51
N SER A 26 -7.86 -3.15 -24.35
CA SER A 26 -8.70 -3.16 -23.15
C SER A 26 -8.83 -1.70 -22.70
N LYS A 27 -9.92 -1.06 -23.13
CA LYS A 27 -10.34 0.30 -22.72
C LYS A 27 -10.73 0.33 -21.24
N GLY A 28 -9.87 -0.15 -20.35
CA GLY A 28 -10.03 0.04 -18.91
C GLY A 28 -9.93 1.53 -18.62
N ARG A 29 -10.96 2.10 -17.97
CA ARG A 29 -10.89 3.48 -17.47
C ARG A 29 -9.90 3.50 -16.32
N TYR A 30 -8.72 4.07 -16.52
CA TYR A 30 -7.76 4.28 -15.45
C TYR A 30 -8.23 5.47 -14.61
N LEU A 31 -8.23 5.30 -13.30
CA LEU A 31 -8.55 6.35 -12.34
C LEU A 31 -7.30 6.64 -11.51
N ARG A 32 -7.00 7.92 -11.34
CA ARG A 32 -5.90 8.39 -10.50
C ARG A 32 -6.47 9.28 -9.39
N PRO A 33 -5.98 9.23 -8.14
CA PRO A 33 -6.32 10.21 -7.13
C PRO A 33 -6.00 11.63 -7.61
N ALA A 34 -6.89 12.59 -7.33
CA ALA A 34 -6.65 14.00 -7.63
C ALA A 34 -5.47 14.57 -6.81
N GLN A 35 -5.27 14.05 -5.60
CA GLN A 35 -4.17 14.39 -4.71
C GLN A 35 -3.38 13.15 -4.31
N VAL A 36 -2.08 13.32 -4.02
CA VAL A 36 -1.17 12.22 -3.62
C VAL A 36 -1.10 12.05 -2.09
N GLY A 37 -1.96 12.77 -1.35
CA GLY A 37 -1.99 12.72 0.10
C GLY A 37 -2.40 11.34 0.61
N VAL A 38 -1.57 10.75 1.48
CA VAL A 38 -1.84 9.47 2.14
C VAL A 38 -1.64 9.54 3.64
N LYS A 39 -2.34 8.67 4.37
CA LYS A 39 -2.15 8.47 5.81
C LYS A 39 -1.94 6.99 6.11
N ILE A 40 -0.94 6.72 6.94
CA ILE A 40 -0.70 5.38 7.46
C ILE A 40 -1.66 5.13 8.61
N ILE A 41 -2.28 3.95 8.61
CA ILE A 41 -3.16 3.47 9.67
C ILE A 41 -2.66 2.11 10.17
N ASP A 42 -3.30 1.57 11.20
CA ASP A 42 -2.97 0.27 11.79
C ASP A 42 -1.53 0.18 12.36
N PHE A 43 -1.30 0.98 13.41
CA PHE A 43 -0.07 0.95 14.21
C PHE A 43 -0.12 -0.07 15.35
N GLY A 44 -1.14 -0.93 15.42
CA GLY A 44 -1.30 -1.91 16.52
C GLY A 44 -0.17 -2.94 16.61
N SER A 45 0.62 -3.07 15.55
CA SER A 45 1.82 -3.93 15.46
C SER A 45 3.13 -3.15 15.42
N ALA A 46 3.10 -1.82 15.62
CA ALA A 46 4.30 -1.00 15.68
C ALA A 46 5.03 -1.23 17.02
N THR A 47 6.32 -1.55 16.94
CA THR A 47 7.22 -1.68 18.09
C THR A 47 8.29 -0.59 17.99
N PHE A 48 8.57 0.11 19.09
CA PHE A 48 9.71 1.02 19.15
C PHE A 48 11.03 0.24 19.25
N GLU A 49 12.15 0.85 18.89
CA GLU A 49 13.48 0.21 18.89
C GLU A 49 13.93 -0.26 20.29
N ASP A 50 13.44 0.40 21.34
CA ASP A 50 13.73 0.04 22.74
C ASP A 50 12.74 -1.00 23.32
N ASP A 51 11.70 -1.39 22.56
CA ASP A 51 10.68 -2.33 23.01
C ASP A 51 11.02 -3.80 22.66
N TYR A 52 10.37 -4.74 23.36
CA TYR A 52 10.52 -6.17 23.09
C TYR A 52 10.03 -6.53 21.67
N HIS A 53 10.95 -7.02 20.83
CA HIS A 53 10.68 -7.41 19.45
C HIS A 53 10.08 -8.83 19.42
N SER A 54 8.76 -8.95 19.26
CA SER A 54 8.11 -10.25 19.09
C SER A 54 8.50 -10.88 17.74
N SER A 55 8.88 -12.16 17.73
CA SER A 55 9.36 -12.90 16.56
C SER A 55 8.28 -13.15 15.49
N LEU A 56 7.02 -12.76 15.72
CA LEU A 56 5.89 -13.14 14.88
C LEU A 56 5.07 -11.94 14.37
N ILE A 57 5.71 -10.89 13.90
CA ILE A 57 4.99 -9.69 13.45
C ILE A 57 4.97 -9.63 11.92
N ASN A 58 3.76 -9.80 11.36
CA ASN A 58 3.28 -9.49 9.99
C ASN A 58 2.55 -10.67 9.34
N THR A 59 1.49 -10.32 8.61
CA THR A 59 0.90 -11.11 7.53
C THR A 59 1.99 -11.62 6.58
N ARG A 60 1.90 -12.91 6.22
CA ARG A 60 2.99 -13.65 5.55
C ARG A 60 3.45 -13.06 4.21
N GLN A 61 2.66 -12.20 3.56
CA GLN A 61 2.94 -11.70 2.21
C GLN A 61 3.93 -10.53 2.14
N TYR A 62 4.26 -9.89 3.27
CA TYR A 62 5.11 -8.69 3.31
C TYR A 62 6.25 -8.77 4.33
N ARG A 63 6.63 -9.99 4.75
CA ARG A 63 7.80 -10.17 5.61
C ARG A 63 9.06 -9.90 4.81
N ALA A 64 9.91 -9.03 5.35
CA ALA A 64 11.26 -8.88 4.90
C ALA A 64 12.04 -10.20 5.15
N PRO A 65 13.04 -10.54 4.30
CA PRO A 65 13.71 -11.84 4.32
C PRO A 65 14.36 -12.21 5.66
N GLU A 66 14.66 -11.24 6.51
CA GLU A 66 15.21 -11.40 7.86
C GLU A 66 14.20 -11.90 8.92
N VAL A 67 12.90 -11.97 8.60
CA VAL A 67 11.81 -12.41 9.52
C VAL A 67 11.34 -13.86 9.22
N ILE A 68 12.12 -14.60 8.41
CA ILE A 68 11.89 -16.01 8.07
C ILE A 68 13.05 -16.85 8.65
N LEU A 69 13.17 -16.89 9.97
CA LEU A 69 14.00 -17.86 10.70
C LEU A 69 13.26 -18.31 11.95
#